data_AF-A0A6G3ME09-F1
#
_entry.id   AF-A0A6G3ME09-F1
#
_cell.length_a   1.000
_cell.length_b   1.000
_cell.length_c   1.000
_cell.angle_alpha   90.00
_cell.angle_beta   90.00
_cell.angle_gamma   90.00
#
_symmetry.space_group_name_H-M   'P 1'
#
loop_
_entity.id
_entity.type
_entity.pdbx_description
1 polymer ?
#
loop_
_entity_poly.entity_id
_entity_poly.type
_entity_poly.pdbx_seq_one_letter_code
_entity_poly.pdbx_strand_id
1 'polypeptide(L)'
;MIEEHNDIQEQAEESYTKKMVNFLFTILIQIIIMYFITGFFFNRKITDSTKNSVDKIHSSNNILLPYEPISFYIFISEDRFPDSQNTSTLLFHDKNLRFMDWNIDSSKEISLTHSHTIKTSPKVINNGSLFLIVCISKNDSFPHFSPPSGYYNSKHACKIHELTKMKKLRKSATKNLLSGETTNKIPEDVIVSHWHPNITINTVFDNQPQSYMSAHELFRPHLIFTPDRSRYFPTIYVNNYWNLQSEYKPITPDNTTLNLTVTLSPLSLFKWQLYLALTNKAQFSFMPNVERDDDVLKQVFLDTHMYLLVLTVVVSVAHSFFEFLAFKNDIQFWKNRKDLTGLSVSNVLFGLFQSVVVFFYIMDNEGNMMLLFGSGVGCL
;
A
#
# COMPACT_ATOMS: atom_id res chain seq x y z
N MET A 1 -13.04 -29.84 -28.63
CA MET A 1 -13.90 -29.62 -27.45
C MET A 1 -13.30 -30.19 -26.17
N ILE A 2 -12.63 -31.36 -26.17
CA ILE A 2 -11.87 -31.85 -24.99
C ILE A 2 -10.47 -31.22 -24.92
N GLU A 3 -9.76 -31.07 -26.05
CA GLU A 3 -8.46 -30.39 -26.10
C GLU A 3 -8.55 -28.91 -25.68
N GLU A 4 -9.53 -28.18 -26.21
CA GLU A 4 -9.76 -26.77 -25.87
C GLU A 4 -10.13 -26.57 -24.38
N HIS A 5 -10.72 -27.57 -23.73
CA HIS A 5 -11.04 -27.52 -22.30
C HIS A 5 -9.80 -27.78 -21.43
N ASN A 6 -8.87 -28.61 -21.90
CA ASN A 6 -7.57 -28.82 -21.27
C ASN A 6 -6.67 -27.60 -21.42
N ASP A 7 -6.63 -26.97 -22.61
CA ASP A 7 -5.83 -25.75 -22.84
C ASP A 7 -6.30 -24.58 -21.95
N ILE A 8 -7.60 -24.47 -21.70
CA ILE A 8 -8.16 -23.43 -20.80
C ILE A 8 -7.82 -23.72 -19.33
N GLN A 9 -7.85 -24.99 -18.91
CA GLN A 9 -7.44 -25.38 -17.55
C GLN A 9 -5.94 -25.16 -17.36
N GLU A 10 -5.13 -25.52 -18.36
CA GLU A 10 -3.69 -25.38 -18.34
C GLU A 10 -3.29 -23.90 -18.36
N GLN A 11 -3.93 -23.04 -19.16
CA GLN A 11 -3.70 -21.58 -19.12
C GLN A 11 -4.16 -20.93 -17.81
N ALA A 12 -5.24 -21.42 -17.19
CA ALA A 12 -5.70 -20.94 -15.90
C ALA A 12 -4.75 -21.37 -14.76
N GLU A 13 -4.24 -22.60 -14.81
CA GLU A 13 -3.19 -23.10 -13.90
C GLU A 13 -1.86 -22.38 -14.11
N GLU A 14 -1.46 -22.10 -15.36
CA GLU A 14 -0.24 -21.37 -15.68
C GLU A 14 -0.33 -19.91 -15.20
N SER A 15 -1.50 -19.29 -15.32
CA SER A 15 -1.79 -17.95 -14.75
C SER A 15 -1.78 -17.97 -13.21
N TYR A 16 -2.34 -19.01 -12.59
CA TYR A 16 -2.38 -19.16 -11.13
C TYR A 16 -0.99 -19.45 -10.55
N THR A 17 -0.24 -20.35 -11.15
CA THR A 17 1.15 -20.67 -10.76
C THR A 17 2.05 -19.47 -10.98
N LYS A 18 1.93 -18.73 -12.09
CA LYS A 18 2.68 -17.48 -12.30
C LYS A 18 2.32 -16.41 -11.28
N LYS A 19 1.04 -16.28 -10.90
CA LYS A 19 0.59 -15.42 -9.79
C LYS A 19 1.17 -15.88 -8.45
N MET A 20 1.22 -17.18 -8.18
CA MET A 20 1.77 -17.76 -6.95
C MET A 20 3.30 -17.61 -6.86
N VAL A 21 4.02 -17.74 -7.98
CA VAL A 21 5.46 -17.52 -8.06
C VAL A 21 5.78 -16.03 -7.87
N ASN A 22 5.03 -15.14 -8.54
CA ASN A 22 5.16 -13.70 -8.30
C ASN A 22 4.86 -13.36 -6.84
N PHE A 23 3.80 -13.95 -6.27
CA PHE A 23 3.42 -13.78 -4.88
C PHE A 23 4.54 -14.20 -3.91
N LEU A 24 5.10 -15.40 -4.09
CA LEU A 24 6.25 -15.90 -3.34
C LEU A 24 7.45 -14.97 -3.45
N PHE A 25 7.75 -14.50 -4.65
CA PHE A 25 8.84 -13.56 -4.90
C PHE A 25 8.64 -12.24 -4.15
N THR A 26 7.43 -11.67 -4.23
CA THR A 26 7.09 -10.45 -3.47
C THR A 26 7.13 -10.65 -1.97
N ILE A 27 6.73 -11.81 -1.42
CA ILE A 27 6.86 -12.06 0.01
C ILE A 27 8.33 -12.20 0.42
N LEU A 28 9.13 -12.91 -0.36
CA LEU A 28 10.55 -13.09 -0.05
C LEU A 28 11.26 -11.74 -0.02
N ILE A 29 10.93 -10.85 -0.97
CA ILE A 29 11.37 -9.46 -0.94
C ILE A 29 10.79 -8.69 0.24
N GLN A 30 9.51 -8.85 0.59
CA GLN A 30 8.92 -8.19 1.76
C GLN A 30 9.55 -8.66 3.07
N ILE A 31 10.01 -9.90 3.15
CA ILE A 31 10.76 -10.44 4.30
C ILE A 31 12.16 -9.85 4.32
N ILE A 32 12.83 -9.69 3.19
CA ILE A 32 14.12 -9.01 3.09
C ILE A 32 13.96 -7.53 3.49
N ILE A 33 12.95 -6.84 2.97
CA ILE A 33 12.63 -5.45 3.33
C ILE A 33 12.25 -5.38 4.81
N MET A 34 11.45 -6.30 5.33
CA MET A 34 11.10 -6.36 6.75
C MET A 34 12.31 -6.69 7.63
N TYR A 35 13.28 -7.45 7.14
CA TYR A 35 14.55 -7.71 7.81
C TYR A 35 15.43 -6.44 7.83
N PHE A 36 15.48 -5.69 6.73
CA PHE A 36 16.13 -4.39 6.68
C PHE A 36 15.42 -3.35 7.55
N ILE A 37 14.09 -3.32 7.54
CA ILE A 37 13.27 -2.48 8.42
C ILE A 37 13.47 -2.91 9.87
N THR A 38 13.46 -4.19 10.22
CA THR A 38 13.69 -4.60 11.61
C THR A 38 15.13 -4.33 12.06
N GLY A 39 16.12 -4.53 11.18
CA GLY A 39 17.50 -4.13 11.41
C GLY A 39 17.70 -2.62 11.56
N PHE A 40 16.95 -1.81 10.81
CA PHE A 40 17.07 -0.35 10.78
C PHE A 40 16.18 0.36 11.83
N PHE A 41 15.00 -0.18 12.13
CA PHE A 41 14.00 0.37 13.04
C PHE A 41 14.10 -0.20 14.47
N PHE A 42 14.51 -1.46 14.67
CA PHE A 42 14.66 -2.05 16.02
C PHE A 42 16.11 -2.11 16.50
N ASN A 43 17.10 -2.10 15.60
CA ASN A 43 18.51 -2.19 15.97
C ASN A 43 19.29 -0.86 15.91
N ARG A 44 18.61 0.29 15.74
CA ARG A 44 19.18 1.57 16.17
C ARG A 44 19.17 1.63 17.69
N LYS A 45 20.13 0.95 18.31
CA LYS A 45 20.75 1.51 19.52
C LYS A 45 21.22 2.90 19.12
N ILE A 46 20.61 3.90 19.74
CA ILE A 46 21.02 5.30 19.70
C ILE A 46 22.53 5.32 19.89
N THR A 47 23.26 5.53 18.80
CA THR A 47 24.68 5.81 18.88
C THR A 47 24.73 7.31 19.15
N ASP A 48 24.87 7.66 20.43
CA ASP A 48 25.15 9.01 20.88
C ASP A 48 26.45 9.47 20.19
N SER A 49 26.29 10.19 19.08
CA SER A 49 27.37 10.92 18.44
C SER A 49 27.25 12.38 18.88
N THR A 50 27.93 12.64 20.00
CA THR A 50 28.77 13.81 20.22
C THR A 50 28.41 15.10 19.46
N LYS A 51 27.68 15.97 20.18
CA LYS A 51 27.72 17.45 20.21
C LYS A 51 28.35 18.17 18.99
N ASN A 52 27.54 18.96 18.27
CA ASN A 52 27.65 20.42 18.20
C ASN A 52 26.64 21.05 17.22
N SER A 53 25.45 21.40 17.73
CA SER A 53 24.71 22.63 17.41
C SER A 53 23.44 22.63 18.25
N VAL A 54 23.26 23.67 19.06
CA VAL A 54 22.08 23.86 19.91
C VAL A 54 20.90 24.26 19.03
N ASP A 55 20.28 23.28 18.38
CA ASP A 55 18.86 23.34 18.10
C ASP A 55 18.22 22.37 19.09
N LYS A 56 17.55 22.91 20.11
CA LYS A 56 16.73 22.09 21.01
C LYS A 56 15.77 21.30 20.12
N ILE A 57 15.95 19.98 20.06
CA ILE A 57 14.96 19.10 19.44
C ILE A 57 13.69 19.26 20.27
N HIS A 58 12.79 20.11 19.82
CA HIS A 58 11.50 20.32 20.45
C HIS A 58 10.66 19.08 20.19
N SER A 59 10.57 18.22 21.21
CA SER A 59 9.66 17.09 21.19
C SER A 59 8.24 17.64 21.30
N SER A 60 7.40 17.35 20.31
CA SER A 60 5.98 17.73 20.31
C SER A 60 5.14 16.60 20.87
N ASN A 61 4.16 16.93 21.70
CA ASN A 61 3.19 15.96 22.21
C ASN A 61 1.87 16.05 21.43
N ASN A 62 1.08 14.98 21.46
CA ASN A 62 -0.25 15.02 20.87
C ASN A 62 -1.12 16.04 21.63
N ILE A 63 -1.86 16.86 20.90
CA ILE A 63 -2.77 17.87 21.46
C ILE A 63 -4.00 17.25 22.14
N LEU A 64 -4.37 16.03 21.72
CA LEU A 64 -5.50 15.28 22.24
C LEU A 64 -5.02 14.17 23.17
N LEU A 65 -5.65 14.08 24.33
CA LEU A 65 -5.41 13.00 25.29
C LEU A 65 -6.33 11.82 25.00
N PRO A 66 -5.93 10.58 25.36
CA PRO A 66 -6.81 9.43 25.24
C PRO A 66 -8.16 9.68 25.92
N TYR A 67 -9.25 9.27 25.28
CA TYR A 67 -10.65 9.42 25.70
C TYR A 67 -11.20 10.86 25.74
N GLU A 68 -10.45 11.85 25.27
CA GLU A 68 -10.95 13.22 25.13
C GLU A 68 -11.97 13.32 23.97
N PRO A 69 -13.09 14.08 24.09
CA PRO A 69 -14.02 14.25 22.99
C PRO A 69 -13.38 14.96 21.79
N ILE A 70 -13.74 14.51 20.59
CA ILE A 70 -13.30 15.07 19.31
C ILE A 70 -14.51 15.43 18.46
N SER A 71 -14.43 16.58 17.79
CA SER A 71 -15.35 16.95 16.71
C SER A 71 -14.75 16.59 15.35
N PHE A 72 -15.46 15.75 14.59
CA PHE A 72 -15.13 15.39 13.20
C PHE A 72 -15.99 16.16 12.22
N TYR A 73 -15.35 16.87 11.29
CA TYR A 73 -16.04 17.51 10.18
C TYR A 73 -15.59 16.87 8.87
N ILE A 74 -16.55 16.36 8.09
CA ILE A 74 -16.29 15.78 6.78
C ILE A 74 -17.02 16.62 5.75
N PHE A 75 -16.25 17.18 4.81
CA PHE A 75 -16.77 17.95 3.69
C PHE A 75 -16.49 17.23 2.38
N ILE A 76 -17.39 17.42 1.44
CA ILE A 76 -17.21 17.01 0.05
C ILE A 76 -17.32 18.25 -0.81
N SER A 77 -16.33 18.47 -1.65
CA SER A 77 -16.30 19.60 -2.57
C SER A 77 -15.62 19.21 -3.88
N GLU A 78 -16.01 19.90 -4.95
CA GLU A 78 -15.32 19.84 -6.24
C GLU A 78 -14.09 20.75 -6.27
N ASP A 79 -14.05 21.73 -5.37
CA ASP A 79 -12.91 22.61 -5.21
C ASP A 79 -11.99 22.08 -4.09
N ARG A 80 -10.68 22.16 -4.32
CA ARG A 80 -9.68 21.71 -3.35
C ARG A 80 -9.74 22.50 -2.04
N PHE A 81 -10.16 23.77 -2.11
CA PHE A 81 -10.31 24.67 -0.97
C PHE A 81 -11.69 25.33 -1.06
N PRO A 82 -12.75 24.69 -0.51
CA PRO A 82 -14.08 25.27 -0.51
C PRO A 82 -14.16 26.49 0.41
N ASP A 83 -15.11 27.37 0.11
CA ASP A 83 -15.39 28.53 0.94
C ASP A 83 -16.05 28.11 2.26
N SER A 84 -15.48 28.51 3.39
CA SER A 84 -15.95 28.05 4.71
C SER A 84 -17.31 28.57 5.13
N GLN A 85 -17.82 29.61 4.49
CA GLN A 85 -19.17 30.08 4.78
C GLN A 85 -20.25 29.21 4.13
N ASN A 86 -19.86 28.31 3.21
CA ASN A 86 -20.80 27.46 2.52
C ASN A 86 -21.01 26.13 3.26
N THR A 87 -22.03 26.10 4.13
CA THR A 87 -22.43 24.92 4.90
C THR A 87 -22.96 23.77 4.04
N SER A 88 -23.31 24.01 2.77
CA SER A 88 -23.80 22.97 1.85
C SER A 88 -22.76 21.92 1.49
N THR A 89 -21.48 22.19 1.75
CA THR A 89 -20.37 21.25 1.51
C THR A 89 -20.15 20.27 2.67
N LEU A 90 -20.77 20.52 3.84
CA LEU A 90 -20.65 19.65 5.01
C LEU A 90 -21.49 18.38 4.79
N LEU A 91 -20.82 17.24 4.73
CA LEU A 91 -21.48 15.94 4.60
C LEU A 91 -21.92 15.42 5.97
N PHE A 92 -21.01 15.48 6.93
CA PHE A 92 -21.18 14.83 8.22
C PHE A 92 -20.41 15.57 9.32
N HIS A 93 -21.04 15.66 10.48
CA HIS A 93 -20.45 16.22 11.68
C HIS A 93 -20.78 15.32 12.88
N ASP A 94 -19.74 14.76 13.51
CA ASP A 94 -19.88 14.00 14.75
C ASP A 94 -19.24 14.76 15.91
N LYS A 95 -19.92 14.75 17.05
CA LYS A 95 -19.49 15.38 18.30
C LYS A 95 -19.24 14.36 19.42
N ASN A 96 -19.71 13.12 19.25
CA ASN A 96 -19.74 12.13 20.33
C ASN A 96 -18.55 11.18 20.28
N LEU A 97 -17.69 11.31 19.26
CA LEU A 97 -16.48 10.52 19.12
C LEU A 97 -15.46 10.89 20.20
N ARG A 98 -15.02 9.90 20.96
CA ARG A 98 -13.90 10.04 21.89
C ARG A 98 -12.61 9.61 21.20
N PHE A 99 -11.55 10.37 21.40
CA PHE A 99 -10.24 10.01 20.90
C PHE A 99 -9.81 8.68 21.49
N MET A 100 -9.31 7.77 20.66
CA MET A 100 -8.79 6.48 21.12
C MET A 100 -9.82 5.61 21.86
N ASP A 101 -11.11 5.78 21.61
CA ASP A 101 -12.12 4.86 22.12
C ASP A 101 -12.31 3.69 21.14
N TRP A 102 -11.74 2.54 21.51
CA TRP A 102 -11.84 1.30 20.75
C TRP A 102 -13.12 0.51 21.09
N ASN A 103 -13.93 1.00 22.03
CA ASN A 103 -15.14 0.35 22.52
C ASN A 103 -16.39 1.13 22.08
N ILE A 104 -16.73 1.07 20.81
CA ILE A 104 -18.06 1.50 20.34
C ILE A 104 -18.98 0.28 20.43
N ASP A 105 -19.43 0.01 21.66
CA ASP A 105 -20.34 -1.07 22.10
C ASP A 105 -19.92 -2.52 21.78
N SER A 106 -19.99 -3.36 22.81
CA SER A 106 -19.61 -4.78 22.89
C SER A 106 -20.36 -5.75 21.95
N SER A 107 -21.02 -5.26 20.89
CA SER A 107 -21.70 -6.08 19.89
C SER A 107 -21.68 -5.53 18.45
N LYS A 108 -21.06 -4.37 18.17
CA LYS A 108 -20.92 -3.83 16.81
C LYS A 108 -19.52 -3.26 16.59
N GLU A 109 -19.10 -3.26 15.33
CA GLU A 109 -17.73 -3.00 14.88
C GLU A 109 -17.11 -1.73 15.49
N ILE A 110 -15.79 -1.72 15.66
CA ILE A 110 -14.94 -0.61 16.15
C ILE A 110 -14.97 0.61 15.19
N SER A 111 -15.95 0.66 14.29
CA SER A 111 -16.03 1.59 13.17
C SER A 111 -17.44 2.13 12.97
N LEU A 112 -17.56 3.45 12.85
CA LEU A 112 -18.82 4.12 12.53
C LEU A 112 -18.95 4.26 11.01
N THR A 113 -20.03 3.70 10.45
CA THR A 113 -20.28 3.72 9.01
C THR A 113 -21.47 4.62 8.67
N HIS A 114 -21.25 5.56 7.75
CA HIS A 114 -22.26 6.49 7.24
C HIS A 114 -22.35 6.40 5.72
N SER A 115 -23.54 6.13 5.20
CA SER A 115 -23.79 6.06 3.77
C SER A 115 -24.49 7.34 3.29
N HIS A 116 -23.92 7.98 2.28
CA HIS A 116 -24.44 9.21 1.69
C HIS A 116 -24.56 9.06 0.16
N THR A 117 -25.56 9.71 -0.41
CA THR A 117 -25.75 9.78 -1.86
C THR A 117 -25.44 11.19 -2.34
N ILE A 118 -24.45 11.31 -3.21
CA ILE A 118 -23.95 12.56 -3.78
C ILE A 118 -24.54 12.70 -5.18
N LYS A 119 -25.16 13.84 -5.49
CA LYS A 119 -25.62 14.15 -6.85
C LYS A 119 -24.42 14.56 -7.70
N THR A 120 -24.25 13.98 -8.88
CA THR A 120 -23.15 14.33 -9.78
C THR A 120 -23.39 15.67 -10.44
N SER A 121 -22.38 16.55 -10.41
CA SER A 121 -22.43 17.82 -11.14
C SER A 121 -21.89 17.66 -12.56
N PRO A 122 -22.20 18.60 -13.48
CA PRO A 122 -21.62 18.63 -14.82
C PRO A 122 -20.08 18.68 -14.81
N LYS A 123 -19.46 19.28 -13.79
CA LYS A 123 -18.00 19.35 -13.69
C LYS A 123 -17.41 17.96 -13.42
N VAL A 124 -17.97 17.20 -12.49
CA VAL A 124 -17.50 15.84 -12.16
C VAL A 124 -17.70 14.88 -13.34
N ILE A 125 -18.82 15.02 -14.06
CA ILE A 125 -19.10 14.25 -15.29
C ILE A 125 -18.06 14.57 -16.38
N ASN A 126 -17.66 15.83 -16.50
CA ASN A 126 -16.62 16.28 -17.42
C ASN A 126 -15.20 16.09 -16.85
N ASN A 127 -14.93 14.92 -16.27
CA ASN A 127 -13.61 14.56 -15.72
C ASN A 127 -13.08 15.51 -14.62
N GLY A 128 -13.97 16.22 -13.92
CA GLY A 128 -13.62 17.02 -12.76
C GLY A 128 -13.25 16.16 -11.54
N SER A 129 -12.40 16.71 -10.67
CA SER A 129 -12.00 16.06 -9.44
C SER A 129 -13.02 16.28 -8.32
N LEU A 130 -13.21 15.28 -7.47
CA LEU A 130 -13.96 15.40 -6.22
C LEU A 130 -13.03 15.22 -5.04
N PHE A 131 -13.09 16.14 -4.07
CA PHE A 131 -12.25 16.15 -2.88
C PHE A 131 -13.06 15.85 -1.62
N LEU A 132 -12.51 14.96 -0.80
CA LEU A 132 -12.90 14.73 0.57
C LEU A 132 -12.01 15.54 1.50
N ILE A 133 -12.60 16.33 2.37
CA ILE A 133 -11.88 17.13 3.35
C ILE A 133 -12.30 16.67 4.73
N VAL A 134 -11.37 16.15 5.49
CA VAL A 134 -11.60 15.67 6.86
C VAL A 134 -10.88 16.60 7.81
N CYS A 135 -11.61 17.21 8.73
CA CYS A 135 -11.06 18.08 9.76
C CYS A 135 -11.35 17.52 11.15
N ILE A 136 -10.32 17.53 12.00
CA ILE A 136 -10.39 17.19 13.42
C ILE A 136 -10.16 18.46 14.24
N SER A 137 -10.96 18.62 15.30
CA SER A 137 -10.76 19.64 16.31
C SER A 137 -11.02 19.09 17.71
N LYS A 138 -10.32 19.67 18.68
CA LYS A 138 -10.57 19.45 20.11
C LYS A 138 -11.87 20.11 20.57
N ASN A 139 -12.19 21.27 19.99
CA ASN A 139 -13.39 22.04 20.33
C ASN A 139 -14.38 22.03 19.16
N ASP A 140 -15.67 22.07 19.46
CA ASP A 140 -16.76 22.22 18.47
C ASP A 140 -16.78 23.64 17.88
N SER A 141 -15.77 23.93 17.06
CA SER A 141 -15.66 25.16 16.30
C SER A 141 -15.66 24.79 14.83
N PHE A 142 -16.44 25.51 14.03
CA PHE A 142 -16.50 25.24 12.59
C PHE A 142 -15.15 25.56 11.95
N PRO A 143 -14.61 24.68 11.08
CA PRO A 143 -13.34 24.94 10.42
C PRO A 143 -13.51 26.07 9.39
N HIS A 144 -12.70 27.12 9.53
CA HIS A 144 -12.63 28.20 8.55
C HIS A 144 -11.55 27.94 7.51
N PHE A 145 -11.91 28.15 6.26
CA PHE A 145 -11.12 27.91 5.05
C PHE A 145 -10.99 29.25 4.35
N SER A 146 -9.77 29.60 3.96
CA SER A 146 -9.47 30.78 3.16
C SER A 146 -8.65 30.32 1.95
N PRO A 147 -9.12 30.55 0.71
CA PRO A 147 -8.43 30.11 -0.51
C PRO A 147 -6.95 30.52 -0.63
N PRO A 148 -6.52 31.76 -0.27
CA PRO A 148 -5.13 32.17 -0.43
C PRO A 148 -4.17 31.62 0.64
N SER A 149 -4.65 31.23 1.82
CA SER A 149 -3.80 30.74 2.90
C SER A 149 -3.85 29.23 3.10
N GLY A 150 -4.86 28.51 2.58
CA GLY A 150 -5.05 27.09 2.85
C GLY A 150 -5.56 26.80 4.27
N TYR A 151 -5.45 25.53 4.72
CA TYR A 151 -5.91 25.06 6.04
C TYR A 151 -4.93 25.48 7.15
N TYR A 152 -4.81 26.78 7.42
CA TYR A 152 -4.01 27.30 8.54
C TYR A 152 -4.94 27.82 9.63
N ASN A 153 -5.45 26.90 10.45
CA ASN A 153 -6.03 27.27 11.72
C ASN A 153 -5.32 26.48 12.81
N SER A 154 -4.83 27.16 13.85
CA SER A 154 -4.17 26.52 15.00
C SER A 154 -5.10 25.60 15.79
N LYS A 155 -6.41 25.63 15.50
CA LYS A 155 -7.46 24.86 16.19
C LYS A 155 -7.87 23.57 15.47
N HIS A 156 -7.58 23.44 14.17
CA HIS A 156 -8.05 22.34 13.34
C HIS A 156 -6.92 21.69 12.56
N ALA A 157 -6.91 20.37 12.52
CA ALA A 157 -6.10 19.62 11.56
C ALA A 157 -7.00 19.09 10.46
N CYS A 158 -6.74 19.54 9.22
CA CYS A 158 -7.51 19.12 8.05
C CYS A 158 -6.64 18.36 7.06
N LYS A 159 -7.20 17.29 6.48
CA LYS A 159 -6.59 16.50 5.42
C LYS A 159 -7.52 16.48 4.20
N ILE A 160 -6.95 16.79 3.04
CA ILE A 160 -7.64 16.69 1.74
C ILE A 160 -7.25 15.36 1.09
N HIS A 161 -8.23 14.66 0.55
CA HIS A 161 -8.04 13.46 -0.25
C HIS A 161 -8.85 13.57 -1.55
N GLU A 162 -8.25 13.25 -2.68
CA GLU A 162 -8.96 13.18 -3.95
C GLU A 162 -9.68 11.83 -4.04
N LEU A 163 -11.00 11.86 -4.22
CA LEU A 163 -11.83 10.67 -4.30
C LEU A 163 -11.87 10.08 -5.71
N THR A 164 -11.79 10.95 -6.72
CA THR A 164 -11.76 10.59 -8.14
C THR A 164 -10.35 10.23 -8.58
N LYS A 165 -10.21 9.18 -9.38
CA LYS A 165 -8.92 8.81 -9.98
C LYS A 165 -9.03 8.82 -11.50
N MET A 166 -8.17 9.58 -12.15
CA MET A 166 -8.08 9.61 -13.61
C MET A 166 -7.36 8.37 -14.10
N LYS A 167 -8.05 7.55 -14.90
CA LYS A 167 -7.49 6.32 -15.47
C LYS A 167 -7.88 6.19 -16.93
N LYS A 168 -7.00 5.55 -17.71
CA LYS A 168 -7.31 5.12 -19.07
C LYS A 168 -8.39 4.04 -19.02
N LEU A 169 -9.44 4.20 -19.81
CA LEU A 169 -10.49 3.20 -19.92
C LEU A 169 -9.94 1.97 -20.68
N ARG A 170 -9.53 0.95 -19.94
CA ARG A 170 -9.14 -0.34 -20.51
C ARG A 170 -10.35 -1.27 -20.49
N LYS A 171 -11.03 -1.43 -21.61
CA LYS A 171 -11.87 -2.61 -21.78
C LYS A 171 -10.95 -3.76 -22.15
N SER A 172 -10.94 -4.82 -21.34
CA SER A 172 -10.35 -6.09 -21.76
C SER A 172 -10.99 -6.45 -23.09
N ALA A 173 -10.18 -6.85 -24.08
CA ALA A 173 -10.69 -7.27 -25.38
C ALA A 173 -11.50 -8.55 -25.18
N THR A 174 -12.78 -8.42 -24.86
CA THR A 174 -13.69 -9.55 -24.71
C THR A 174 -14.06 -10.03 -26.11
N LYS A 175 -13.53 -11.19 -26.50
CA LYS A 175 -13.90 -11.83 -27.76
C LYS A 175 -15.31 -12.39 -27.61
N ASN A 176 -16.26 -11.97 -28.45
CA ASN A 176 -17.60 -12.52 -28.43
C ASN A 176 -17.56 -13.96 -28.96
N LEU A 177 -17.67 -14.94 -28.05
CA LEU A 177 -17.52 -16.37 -28.35
C LEU A 177 -18.62 -16.92 -29.27
N LEU A 178 -19.76 -16.22 -29.39
CA LEU A 178 -20.89 -16.65 -30.23
C LEU A 178 -20.84 -16.05 -31.64
N SER A 179 -20.23 -14.87 -31.79
CA SER A 179 -20.27 -14.12 -33.05
C SER A 179 -18.92 -14.04 -33.77
N GLY A 180 -17.81 -14.42 -33.12
CA GLY A 180 -16.45 -14.34 -33.67
C GLY A 180 -15.94 -12.91 -33.89
N GLU A 181 -16.81 -11.90 -33.90
CA GLU A 181 -16.48 -10.50 -34.04
C GLU A 181 -16.03 -9.90 -32.70
N THR A 182 -14.90 -9.20 -32.72
CA THR A 182 -14.45 -8.37 -31.60
C THR A 182 -15.31 -7.11 -31.55
N THR A 183 -16.33 -7.10 -30.69
CA THR A 183 -17.17 -5.91 -30.52
C THR A 183 -16.38 -4.80 -29.82
N ASN A 184 -16.12 -3.75 -30.59
CA ASN A 184 -15.73 -2.39 -30.20
C ASN A 184 -14.39 -2.24 -29.45
N LYS A 185 -13.32 -2.05 -30.24
CA LYS A 185 -12.16 -1.24 -29.85
C LYS A 185 -12.62 0.20 -29.60
N ILE A 186 -13.03 0.52 -28.37
CA ILE A 186 -13.02 1.92 -27.93
C ILE A 186 -11.56 2.38 -28.03
N PRO A 187 -11.26 3.58 -28.56
CA PRO A 187 -9.87 4.06 -28.61
C PRO A 187 -9.24 3.94 -27.21
N GLU A 188 -8.09 3.27 -27.16
CA GLU A 188 -7.40 2.81 -25.93
C GLU A 188 -6.94 3.95 -25.00
N ASP A 189 -7.18 5.21 -25.38
CA ASP A 189 -6.66 6.42 -24.74
C ASP A 189 -7.72 7.36 -24.13
N VAL A 190 -9.00 6.98 -24.09
CA VAL A 190 -9.99 7.82 -23.38
C VAL A 190 -9.75 7.75 -21.87
N ILE A 191 -9.26 8.84 -21.29
CA ILE A 191 -9.10 8.99 -19.84
C ILE A 191 -10.46 9.40 -19.25
N VAL A 192 -10.93 8.62 -18.29
CA VAL A 192 -12.21 8.84 -17.61
C VAL A 192 -11.97 8.88 -16.10
N SER A 193 -12.69 9.75 -15.39
CA SER A 193 -12.70 9.77 -13.93
C SER A 193 -13.36 8.48 -13.39
N HIS A 194 -12.67 7.81 -12.46
CA HIS A 194 -13.21 6.65 -11.78
C HIS A 194 -13.49 6.96 -10.31
N TRP A 195 -14.52 6.30 -9.77
CA TRP A 195 -15.04 6.47 -8.42
C TRP A 195 -15.03 5.15 -7.65
N HIS A 196 -14.82 5.23 -6.33
CA HIS A 196 -14.98 4.10 -5.42
C HIS A 196 -16.02 4.42 -4.34
N PRO A 197 -17.03 3.56 -4.11
CA PRO A 197 -18.12 3.87 -3.20
C PRO A 197 -17.73 3.80 -1.73
N ASN A 198 -16.66 3.10 -1.35
CA ASN A 198 -16.27 2.96 0.05
C ASN A 198 -14.97 3.70 0.36
N ILE A 199 -14.93 4.42 1.47
CA ILE A 199 -13.73 5.05 1.99
C ILE A 199 -13.63 4.91 3.49
N THR A 200 -12.44 4.53 3.97
CA THR A 200 -12.17 4.43 5.41
C THR A 200 -11.31 5.60 5.84
N ILE A 201 -11.77 6.33 6.85
CA ILE A 201 -11.01 7.42 7.46
C ILE A 201 -10.51 6.90 8.80
N ASN A 202 -9.19 6.89 8.94
CA ASN A 202 -8.51 6.40 10.11
C ASN A 202 -7.93 7.53 10.97
N THR A 203 -8.11 7.40 12.27
CA THR A 203 -7.49 8.28 13.26
C THR A 203 -6.34 7.53 13.90
N VAL A 204 -5.11 7.98 13.66
CA VAL A 204 -3.94 7.24 14.14
C VAL A 204 -3.76 7.47 15.63
N PHE A 205 -3.73 6.37 16.39
CA PHE A 205 -3.33 6.35 17.78
C PHE A 205 -1.84 6.67 17.85
N ASP A 206 -1.51 7.84 18.37
CA ASP A 206 -0.14 8.19 18.68
C ASP A 206 -0.09 9.00 19.98
N ASN A 207 0.67 8.47 20.94
CA ASN A 207 0.97 9.13 22.21
C ASN A 207 2.48 9.23 22.43
N GLN A 208 3.29 8.90 21.41
CA GLN A 208 4.73 9.03 21.48
C GLN A 208 5.11 10.47 21.11
N PRO A 209 6.01 11.10 21.87
CA PRO A 209 6.38 12.46 21.59
C PRO A 209 7.17 12.48 20.27
N GLN A 210 6.65 13.20 19.27
CA GLN A 210 7.23 13.27 17.94
C GLN A 210 7.97 14.59 17.74
N SER A 211 9.14 14.55 17.14
CA SER A 211 9.83 15.77 16.69
C SER A 211 9.76 15.84 15.17
N TYR A 212 9.37 17.00 14.65
CA TYR A 212 9.25 17.23 13.21
C TYR A 212 10.54 16.92 12.44
N MET A 213 11.70 17.15 13.06
CA MET A 213 13.02 16.92 12.45
C MET A 213 13.48 15.46 12.53
N SER A 214 13.08 14.71 13.56
CA SER A 214 13.46 13.29 13.70
C SER A 214 12.42 12.33 13.13
N ALA A 215 11.23 12.82 12.78
CA ALA A 215 10.22 12.03 12.09
C ALA A 215 10.73 11.57 10.72
N HIS A 216 10.52 10.30 10.40
CA HIS A 216 10.92 9.72 9.13
C HIS A 216 10.23 10.44 7.95
N GLU A 217 10.92 10.52 6.81
CA GLU A 217 10.46 11.23 5.61
C GLU A 217 9.07 10.77 5.14
N LEU A 218 8.75 9.49 5.32
CA LEU A 218 7.45 8.92 4.96
C LEU A 218 6.30 9.38 5.86
N PHE A 219 6.57 9.68 7.13
CA PHE A 219 5.53 10.05 8.10
C PHE A 219 5.31 11.56 8.15
N ARG A 220 6.38 12.33 7.89
CA ARG A 220 6.40 13.79 8.00
C ARG A 220 5.29 14.52 7.23
N PRO A 221 4.88 14.13 6.01
CA PRO A 221 3.79 14.79 5.26
C PRO A 221 2.38 14.56 5.86
N HIS A 222 2.25 13.62 6.79
CA HIS A 222 0.98 13.27 7.41
C HIS A 222 0.81 13.91 8.80
N LEU A 223 1.90 14.37 9.40
CA LEU A 223 1.90 15.00 10.72
C LEU A 223 1.62 16.51 10.60
N ILE A 224 0.60 16.97 11.31
CA ILE A 224 0.22 18.39 11.35
C ILE A 224 0.60 18.95 12.72
N PHE A 225 1.58 19.84 12.73
CA PHE A 225 2.07 20.51 13.95
C PHE A 225 1.38 21.85 14.14
N THR A 226 1.16 22.24 15.40
CA THR A 226 0.73 23.60 15.77
C THR A 226 1.81 24.61 15.35
N PRO A 227 1.47 25.89 15.05
CA PRO A 227 2.46 26.92 14.72
C PRO A 227 3.64 27.02 15.69
N ASP A 228 3.37 26.80 16.99
CA ASP A 228 4.36 26.83 18.07
C ASP A 228 5.28 25.60 18.10
N ARG A 229 5.03 24.58 17.27
CA ARG A 229 5.77 23.29 17.20
C ARG A 229 5.97 22.58 18.54
N SER A 230 5.15 22.88 19.54
CA SER A 230 5.13 22.20 20.83
C SER A 230 4.20 20.99 20.84
N ARG A 231 3.21 21.00 19.93
CA ARG A 231 2.11 20.03 19.89
C ARG A 231 1.80 19.65 18.44
N TYR A 232 1.26 18.46 18.25
CA TYR A 232 0.77 17.97 16.97
C TYR A 232 -0.65 17.43 17.10
N PHE A 233 -1.40 17.47 16.01
CA PHE A 233 -2.74 16.88 15.94
C PHE A 233 -2.66 15.38 15.61
N PRO A 234 -3.64 14.57 16.05
CA PRO A 234 -3.73 13.18 15.62
C PRO A 234 -3.72 13.07 14.10
N THR A 235 -2.94 12.12 13.60
CA THR A 235 -2.83 11.94 12.15
C THR A 235 -4.13 11.39 11.59
N ILE A 236 -4.66 12.08 10.58
CA ILE A 236 -5.78 11.63 9.77
C ILE A 236 -5.23 10.87 8.58
N TYR A 237 -5.55 9.58 8.51
CA TYR A 237 -5.18 8.72 7.41
C TYR A 237 -6.42 8.31 6.62
N VAL A 238 -6.57 8.82 5.40
CA VAL A 238 -7.61 8.36 4.50
C VAL A 238 -7.13 7.07 3.84
N ASN A 239 -7.66 5.95 4.32
CA ASN A 239 -7.24 4.63 3.95
C ASN A 239 -8.00 4.14 2.71
N ASN A 240 -7.24 4.01 1.62
CA ASN A 240 -7.68 3.42 0.37
C ASN A 240 -6.80 2.21 -0.01
N TYR A 241 -6.05 1.66 0.96
CA TYR A 241 -5.10 0.58 0.71
C TYR A 241 -5.80 -0.67 0.19
N TRP A 242 -6.90 -1.06 0.82
CA TRP A 242 -7.69 -2.25 0.47
C TRP A 242 -8.67 -2.03 -0.68
N ASN A 243 -8.72 -0.83 -1.27
CA ASN A 243 -9.56 -0.58 -2.44
C ASN A 243 -8.79 -1.05 -3.68
N LEU A 244 -9.27 -2.10 -4.34
CA LEU A 244 -8.63 -2.62 -5.55
C LEU A 244 -8.90 -1.65 -6.70
N GLN A 245 -7.93 -1.47 -7.61
CA GLN A 245 -8.12 -0.67 -8.82
C GLN A 245 -9.26 -1.20 -9.70
N SER A 246 -9.56 -2.50 -9.64
CA SER A 246 -10.67 -3.17 -10.35
C SER A 246 -12.05 -2.78 -9.83
N GLU A 247 -12.17 -2.37 -8.57
CA GLU A 247 -13.44 -1.96 -7.95
C GLU A 247 -13.85 -0.53 -8.29
N TYR A 248 -12.90 0.26 -8.83
CA TYR A 248 -13.17 1.63 -9.27
C TYR A 248 -14.05 1.62 -10.51
N LYS A 249 -15.21 2.28 -10.43
CA LYS A 249 -16.19 2.37 -11.53
C LYS A 249 -16.02 3.70 -12.28
N PRO A 250 -16.09 3.71 -13.62
CA PRO A 250 -16.06 4.96 -14.37
C PRO A 250 -17.31 5.80 -14.09
N ILE A 251 -17.14 7.12 -14.03
CA ILE A 251 -18.24 8.07 -13.90
C ILE A 251 -18.78 8.32 -15.31
N THR A 252 -19.95 7.78 -15.60
CA THR A 252 -20.68 7.94 -16.87
C THR A 252 -21.76 9.01 -16.70
N PRO A 253 -22.12 9.78 -17.74
CA PRO A 253 -23.22 10.76 -17.68
C PRO A 253 -24.56 10.19 -17.17
N ASP A 254 -24.81 8.90 -17.37
CA ASP A 254 -26.04 8.22 -16.93
C ASP A 254 -26.11 8.05 -15.40
N ASN A 255 -24.97 8.02 -14.71
CA ASN A 255 -24.91 7.91 -13.26
C ASN A 255 -25.11 9.31 -12.62
N THR A 256 -26.38 9.67 -12.43
CA THR A 256 -26.77 10.94 -11.79
C THR A 256 -26.52 10.97 -10.27
N THR A 257 -26.27 9.82 -9.65
CA THR A 257 -26.01 9.69 -8.21
C THR A 257 -24.82 8.77 -7.93
N LEU A 258 -23.93 9.20 -7.02
CA LEU A 258 -22.81 8.42 -6.51
C LEU A 258 -23.05 8.10 -5.04
N ASN A 259 -22.99 6.82 -4.69
CA ASN A 259 -23.05 6.41 -3.30
C ASN A 259 -21.64 6.44 -2.69
N LEU A 260 -21.53 7.04 -1.51
CA LEU A 260 -20.32 7.08 -0.69
C LEU A 260 -20.62 6.53 0.71
N THR A 261 -19.96 5.44 1.06
CA THR A 261 -19.93 4.88 2.41
C THR A 261 -18.63 5.31 3.08
N VAL A 262 -18.75 6.12 4.13
CA VAL A 262 -17.63 6.61 4.92
C VAL A 262 -17.56 5.83 6.23
N THR A 263 -16.44 5.16 6.47
CA THR A 263 -16.19 4.39 7.68
C THR A 263 -15.12 5.08 8.53
N LEU A 264 -15.47 5.52 9.73
CA LEU A 264 -14.55 6.12 10.70
C LEU A 264 -14.05 5.04 11.65
N SER A 265 -12.73 4.85 11.77
CA SER A 265 -12.15 3.85 12.68
C SER A 265 -10.79 4.28 13.24
N PRO A 266 -10.49 3.98 14.52
CA PRO A 266 -9.14 4.18 15.04
C PRO A 266 -8.14 3.22 14.38
N LEU A 267 -6.88 3.66 14.27
CA LEU A 267 -5.79 2.88 13.68
C LEU A 267 -4.55 2.94 14.57
N SER A 268 -3.94 1.80 14.87
CA SER A 268 -2.68 1.76 15.63
C SER A 268 -1.53 2.37 14.81
N LEU A 269 -0.60 3.06 15.48
CA LEU A 269 0.62 3.62 14.88
C LEU A 269 1.37 2.58 14.05
N PHE A 270 1.57 1.37 14.58
CA PHE A 270 2.29 0.31 13.89
C PHE A 270 1.60 -0.09 12.57
N LYS A 271 0.27 -0.28 12.61
CA LYS A 271 -0.52 -0.65 11.42
C LYS A 271 -0.49 0.45 10.37
N TRP A 272 -0.53 1.71 10.81
CA TRP A 272 -0.38 2.86 9.93
C TRP A 272 1.01 2.93 9.28
N GLN A 273 2.08 2.75 10.05
CA GLN A 273 3.45 2.73 9.53
C GLN A 273 3.66 1.61 8.52
N LEU A 274 3.10 0.42 8.78
CA LEU A 274 3.12 -0.69 7.84
C LEU A 274 2.41 -0.34 6.52
N TYR A 275 1.22 0.27 6.57
CA TYR A 275 0.53 0.70 5.36
C TYR A 275 1.31 1.74 4.55
N LEU A 276 1.97 2.69 5.21
CA LEU A 276 2.81 3.66 4.51
C LEU A 276 4.06 3.01 3.88
N ALA A 277 4.66 2.03 4.54
CA ALA A 277 5.78 1.29 3.96
C ALA A 277 5.35 0.49 2.72
N LEU A 278 4.22 -0.23 2.80
CA LEU A 278 3.70 -1.04 1.70
C LEU A 278 3.21 -0.22 0.50
N THR A 279 2.72 1.00 0.73
CA THR A 279 2.26 1.89 -0.35
C THR A 279 3.38 2.73 -0.97
N ASN A 280 4.56 2.77 -0.35
CA ASN A 280 5.64 3.59 -0.83
C ASN A 280 6.33 2.96 -2.04
N LYS A 281 5.85 3.32 -3.23
CA LYS A 281 6.39 2.85 -4.52
C LYS A 281 7.87 3.14 -4.72
N ALA A 282 8.42 4.19 -4.08
CA ALA A 282 9.85 4.50 -4.20
C ALA A 282 10.74 3.37 -3.67
N GLN A 283 10.28 2.65 -2.63
CA GLN A 283 10.99 1.47 -2.12
C GLN A 283 11.00 0.31 -3.11
N PHE A 284 10.07 0.26 -4.07
CA PHE A 284 9.96 -0.79 -5.06
C PHE A 284 10.45 -0.38 -6.45
N SER A 285 11.05 0.82 -6.57
CA SER A 285 11.56 1.37 -7.84
C SER A 285 12.62 0.51 -8.52
N PHE A 286 13.32 -0.35 -7.76
CA PHE A 286 14.28 -1.31 -8.30
C PHE A 286 13.62 -2.50 -9.01
N MET A 287 12.29 -2.63 -8.96
CA MET A 287 11.54 -3.66 -9.66
C MET A 287 10.56 -3.05 -10.68
N PRO A 288 10.94 -3.01 -11.98
CA PRO A 288 10.19 -2.30 -13.02
C PRO A 288 8.78 -2.85 -13.31
N ASN A 289 8.42 -4.02 -12.78
CA ASN A 289 7.12 -4.66 -13.01
C ASN A 289 6.14 -4.55 -11.83
N VAL A 290 6.57 -4.08 -10.65
CA VAL A 290 5.72 -4.07 -9.43
C VAL A 290 4.59 -3.04 -9.52
N GLU A 291 4.74 -1.97 -10.31
CA GLU A 291 3.66 -0.98 -10.49
C GLU A 291 2.34 -1.58 -11.01
N ARG A 292 2.39 -2.76 -11.65
CA ARG A 292 1.21 -3.48 -12.16
C ARG A 292 0.65 -4.53 -11.19
N ASP A 293 1.37 -4.87 -10.12
CA ASP A 293 1.11 -6.06 -9.30
C ASP A 293 0.63 -5.75 -7.87
N ASP A 294 0.55 -4.48 -7.46
CA ASP A 294 0.06 -4.08 -6.13
C ASP A 294 -1.33 -4.66 -5.81
N ASP A 295 -2.22 -4.66 -6.81
CA ASP A 295 -3.57 -5.21 -6.67
C ASP A 295 -3.58 -6.74 -6.68
N VAL A 296 -2.66 -7.36 -7.42
CA VAL A 296 -2.53 -8.83 -7.45
C VAL A 296 -2.14 -9.32 -6.06
N LEU A 297 -1.19 -8.65 -5.41
CA LEU A 297 -0.83 -8.97 -4.03
C LEU A 297 -2.02 -8.85 -3.08
N LYS A 298 -2.72 -7.72 -3.10
CA LYS A 298 -3.89 -7.50 -2.24
C LYS A 298 -4.97 -8.54 -2.51
N GLN A 299 -5.20 -8.85 -3.78
CA GLN A 299 -6.16 -9.86 -4.19
C GLN A 299 -5.75 -11.25 -3.67
N VAL A 300 -4.49 -11.65 -3.76
CA VAL A 300 -4.02 -12.92 -3.18
C VAL A 300 -4.22 -12.94 -1.67
N PHE A 301 -3.92 -11.84 -0.96
CA PHE A 301 -4.17 -11.74 0.48
C PHE A 301 -5.65 -11.80 0.86
N LEU A 302 -6.55 -11.30 0.01
CA LEU A 302 -7.99 -11.31 0.23
C LEU A 302 -8.64 -12.64 -0.15
N ASP A 303 -8.21 -13.23 -1.26
CA ASP A 303 -8.78 -14.45 -1.84
C ASP A 303 -8.20 -15.73 -1.19
N THR A 304 -6.99 -15.66 -0.62
CA THR A 304 -6.31 -16.83 -0.02
C THR A 304 -6.53 -16.91 1.48
N HIS A 305 -6.72 -18.13 1.98
CA HIS A 305 -6.80 -18.38 3.42
C HIS A 305 -5.46 -18.06 4.12
N MET A 306 -5.48 -17.15 5.10
CA MET A 306 -4.28 -16.64 5.79
C MET A 306 -3.34 -17.73 6.33
N TYR A 307 -3.88 -18.85 6.82
CA TYR A 307 -3.07 -19.93 7.35
C TYR A 307 -2.25 -20.66 6.28
N LEU A 308 -2.81 -20.83 5.07
CA LEU A 308 -2.09 -21.44 3.96
C LEU A 308 -0.95 -20.55 3.50
N LEU A 309 -1.22 -19.24 3.41
CA LEU A 309 -0.24 -18.22 3.06
C LEU A 309 0.95 -18.22 4.03
N VAL A 310 0.67 -18.21 5.34
CA VAL A 310 1.72 -18.26 6.37
C VAL A 310 2.52 -19.57 6.28
N LEU A 311 1.86 -20.71 6.09
CA LEU A 311 2.54 -22.00 5.93
C LEU A 311 3.47 -21.98 4.71
N THR A 312 3.00 -21.49 3.57
CA THR A 312 3.79 -21.35 2.34
C THR A 312 5.04 -20.51 2.60
N VAL A 313 4.91 -19.39 3.31
CA VAL A 313 6.06 -18.55 3.67
C VAL A 313 7.04 -19.28 4.58
N VAL A 314 6.56 -19.96 5.62
CA VAL A 314 7.42 -20.71 6.56
C VAL A 314 8.18 -21.81 5.83
N VAL A 315 7.51 -22.56 4.95
CA VAL A 315 8.14 -23.62 4.14
C VAL A 315 9.16 -23.01 3.18
N SER A 316 8.86 -21.90 2.50
CA SER A 316 9.81 -21.22 1.60
C SER A 316 11.04 -20.69 2.33
N VAL A 317 10.87 -20.11 3.52
CA VAL A 317 11.99 -19.64 4.35
C VAL A 317 12.83 -20.82 4.83
N ALA A 318 12.21 -21.90 5.30
CA ALA A 318 12.92 -23.10 5.71
C ALA A 318 13.69 -23.74 4.55
N HIS A 319 13.08 -23.82 3.36
CA HIS A 319 13.72 -24.32 2.14
C HIS A 319 14.94 -23.48 1.79
N SER A 320 14.78 -22.14 1.73
CA SER A 320 15.88 -21.21 1.47
C SER A 320 17.00 -21.33 2.52
N PHE A 321 16.65 -21.57 3.78
CA PHE A 321 17.61 -21.75 4.86
C PHE A 321 18.40 -23.06 4.73
N PHE A 322 17.75 -24.16 4.35
CA PHE A 322 18.42 -25.43 4.10
C PHE A 322 19.33 -25.38 2.87
N GLU A 323 18.88 -24.73 1.79
CA GLU A 323 19.71 -24.47 0.62
C GLU A 323 20.93 -23.62 0.97
N PHE A 324 20.76 -22.57 1.77
CA PHE A 324 21.89 -21.77 2.25
C PHE A 324 22.87 -22.57 3.11
N LEU A 325 22.37 -23.47 3.97
CA LEU A 325 23.23 -24.36 4.77
C LEU A 325 23.97 -25.38 3.90
N ALA A 326 23.31 -25.93 2.89
CA ALA A 326 23.94 -26.81 1.90
C ALA A 326 25.03 -26.06 1.14
N PHE A 327 24.73 -24.87 0.63
CA PHE A 327 25.70 -24.01 -0.05
C PHE A 327 26.88 -23.63 0.86
N LYS A 328 26.63 -23.33 2.14
CA LYS A 328 27.68 -23.07 3.14
C LYS A 328 28.54 -24.31 3.37
N ASN A 329 27.94 -25.49 3.45
CA ASN A 329 28.65 -26.76 3.59
C ASN A 329 29.53 -27.02 2.37
N ASP A 330 28.99 -26.83 1.17
CA ASP A 330 29.72 -26.98 -0.09
C ASP A 330 30.92 -26.02 -0.16
N ILE A 331 30.73 -24.73 0.14
CA ILE A 331 31.84 -23.76 0.21
C ILE A 331 32.88 -24.20 1.24
N GLN A 332 32.45 -24.66 2.41
CA GLN A 332 33.36 -25.11 3.46
C GLN A 332 34.13 -26.37 3.05
N PHE A 333 33.50 -27.28 2.31
CA PHE A 333 34.11 -28.48 1.75
C PHE A 333 35.21 -28.13 0.75
N TRP A 334 34.93 -27.21 -0.18
CA TRP A 334 35.91 -26.75 -1.17
C TRP A 334 37.03 -25.91 -0.56
N LYS A 335 36.72 -25.03 0.41
CA LYS A 335 37.69 -24.15 1.07
C LYS A 335 38.74 -24.91 1.91
N ASN A 336 38.36 -26.03 2.52
CA ASN A 336 39.23 -26.77 3.45
C ASN A 336 39.97 -27.95 2.82
N ARG A 337 39.71 -28.30 1.55
CA ARG A 337 40.41 -29.39 0.87
C ARG A 337 41.78 -28.94 0.37
N LYS A 338 42.80 -29.74 0.69
CA LYS A 338 44.17 -29.61 0.16
C LYS A 338 44.53 -30.71 -0.87
N ASP A 339 43.82 -31.85 -0.83
CA ASP A 339 44.02 -32.99 -1.74
C ASP A 339 42.71 -33.39 -2.47
N LEU A 340 42.84 -33.69 -3.76
CA LEU A 340 41.74 -34.02 -4.69
C LEU A 340 41.38 -35.52 -4.72
N THR A 341 41.95 -36.33 -3.83
CA THR A 341 41.67 -37.77 -3.79
C THR A 341 40.20 -38.03 -3.40
N GLY A 342 39.52 -38.86 -4.19
CA GLY A 342 38.12 -39.25 -3.99
C GLY A 342 37.07 -38.40 -4.72
N LEU A 343 37.48 -37.46 -5.57
CA LEU A 343 36.56 -36.67 -6.40
C LEU A 343 36.61 -37.13 -7.87
N SER A 344 35.44 -37.40 -8.47
CA SER A 344 35.36 -37.71 -9.89
C SER A 344 35.36 -36.42 -10.71
N VAL A 345 36.45 -36.15 -11.43
CA VAL A 345 36.61 -34.99 -12.31
C VAL A 345 35.49 -34.95 -13.37
N SER A 346 35.06 -36.12 -13.86
CA SER A 346 33.95 -36.24 -14.80
C SER A 346 32.63 -35.75 -14.21
N ASN A 347 32.37 -35.99 -12.93
CA ASN A 347 31.12 -35.58 -12.28
C ASN A 347 31.08 -34.07 -12.02
N VAL A 348 32.24 -33.47 -11.69
CA VAL A 348 32.37 -32.02 -11.52
C VAL A 348 32.24 -31.28 -12.84
N LEU A 349 32.91 -31.75 -13.91
CA LEU A 349 32.79 -31.17 -15.24
C LEU A 349 31.37 -31.29 -15.79
N PHE A 350 30.71 -32.43 -15.56
CA PHE A 350 29.32 -32.62 -15.98
C PHE A 350 28.37 -31.69 -15.21
N GLY A 351 28.57 -31.51 -13.91
CA GLY A 351 27.81 -30.54 -13.12
C GLY A 351 28.00 -29.09 -13.59
N LEU A 352 29.24 -28.69 -13.89
CA LEU A 352 29.54 -27.36 -14.44
C LEU A 352 28.89 -27.15 -15.81
N PHE A 353 28.96 -28.16 -16.69
CA PHE A 353 28.31 -28.13 -18.00
C PHE A 353 26.79 -27.97 -17.87
N GLN A 354 26.14 -28.71 -16.96
CA GLN A 354 24.71 -28.58 -16.70
C GLN A 354 24.35 -27.16 -16.20
N SER A 355 25.11 -26.60 -15.26
CA SER A 355 24.89 -25.23 -14.76
C SER A 355 24.99 -24.17 -15.86
N VAL A 356 25.95 -24.31 -16.78
CA VAL A 356 26.11 -23.41 -17.93
C VAL A 356 24.93 -23.51 -18.92
N VAL A 357 24.43 -24.72 -19.19
CA VAL A 357 23.26 -24.92 -20.05
C VAL A 357 22.02 -24.27 -19.44
N VAL A 358 21.80 -24.42 -18.12
CA VAL A 358 20.70 -23.77 -17.40
C VAL A 358 20.84 -22.24 -17.40
N PHE A 359 22.05 -21.72 -17.23
CA PHE A 359 22.33 -20.28 -17.30
C PHE A 359 21.93 -19.69 -18.67
N PHE A 360 22.39 -20.32 -19.76
CA PHE A 360 22.05 -19.88 -21.11
C PHE A 360 20.56 -19.98 -21.39
N TYR A 361 19.89 -21.03 -20.91
CA TYR A 361 18.44 -21.19 -21.05
C TYR A 361 17.64 -20.08 -20.35
N ILE A 362 18.06 -19.67 -19.14
CA ILE A 362 17.40 -18.58 -18.40
C ILE A 362 17.65 -17.23 -19.06
N MET A 363 18.85 -17.02 -19.61
CA MET A 363 19.21 -15.80 -20.33
C MET A 363 18.41 -15.64 -21.63
N ASP A 364 18.16 -16.74 -22.36
CA ASP A 364 17.42 -16.72 -23.61
C ASP A 364 15.91 -16.50 -23.41
N ASN A 365 15.35 -16.98 -22.28
CA ASN A 365 13.93 -16.82 -21.96
C ASN A 365 13.57 -15.52 -21.21
N GLU A 366 14.44 -14.50 -21.21
CA GLU A 366 14.24 -13.24 -20.45
C GLU A 366 13.84 -13.49 -18.99
N GLY A 367 14.43 -14.50 -18.35
CA GLY A 367 14.11 -14.88 -16.98
C GLY A 367 14.39 -13.78 -15.96
N ASN A 368 13.73 -13.85 -14.80
CA ASN A 368 13.91 -12.90 -13.70
C ASN A 368 15.41 -12.72 -13.36
N MET A 369 15.91 -11.48 -13.32
CA MET A 369 17.33 -11.14 -13.14
C MET A 369 17.98 -11.81 -11.91
N MET A 370 17.20 -12.15 -10.89
CA MET A 370 17.65 -12.88 -9.70
C MET A 370 18.06 -14.33 -10.02
N LEU A 371 17.32 -15.02 -10.89
CA LEU A 371 17.61 -16.39 -11.33
C LEU A 371 18.88 -16.42 -12.20
N LEU A 372 19.06 -15.39 -13.04
CA LEU A 372 20.28 -15.20 -13.82
C LEU A 372 21.50 -14.98 -12.89
N PHE A 373 21.36 -14.14 -11.86
CA PHE A 373 22.42 -13.90 -10.90
C PHE A 373 22.76 -15.15 -10.08
N GLY A 374 21.76 -15.89 -9.59
CA GLY A 374 21.97 -17.13 -8.84
C GLY A 374 22.66 -18.22 -9.67
N SER A 375 22.25 -18.39 -10.93
CA SER A 375 22.89 -19.32 -11.86
C SER A 375 24.31 -18.89 -12.26
N GLY A 376 24.55 -17.57 -12.39
CA GLY A 376 25.87 -17.02 -12.67
C GLY A 376 26.87 -17.22 -11.52
N VAL A 377 26.44 -17.06 -10.26
CA VAL A 377 27.27 -17.37 -9.08
C VAL A 377 27.54 -18.87 -8.97
N GLY A 378 26.60 -19.74 -9.37
CA GLY A 378 26.81 -21.19 -9.39
C GLY A 378 27.77 -21.68 -10.49
N CYS A 379 28.09 -20.86 -11.48
CA CYS A 379 29.07 -21.16 -12.53
C CYS A 379 30.51 -20.73 -12.19
N LEU A 380 30.68 -19.83 -11.21
CA LEU A 380 31.96 -19.33 -10.69
C LEU A 380 32.44 -20.22 -9.53
#